data_AF-A0A521IMR4-F1
#
_entry.id   AF-A0A521IMR4-F1
#
_cell.length_a   1.000
_cell.length_b   1.000
_cell.length_c   1.000
_cell.angle_alpha   90.00
_cell.angle_beta   90.00
_cell.angle_gamma   90.00
#
_symmetry.space_group_name_H-M   'P 1'
#
loop_
_entity.id
_entity.type
_entity.pdbx_description
1 polymer ?
#
loop_
_entity_poly.entity_id
_entity_poly.type
_entity_poly.pdbx_seq_one_letter_code
_entity_poly.pdbx_strand_id
1 'polypeptide(L)'
;MNQSEIMKNLKQEIKSSYEGFLKLGIHDEQAFHEHKEAIAFSVHTVKAIAKILEPIPNEILYFKGGIGDTLAAVKEYAKNLVSKFGTLNAYKLYDFMSIDLPTLRDTL
;
A
#
# COMPACT_ATOMS: atom_id res chain seq x y z
N MET A 1 8.88 16.39 -10.69
CA MET A 1 9.39 15.01 -10.58
C MET A 1 9.23 14.34 -11.94
N ASN A 2 10.30 13.82 -12.53
CA ASN A 2 10.18 13.04 -13.76
C ASN A 2 9.78 11.58 -13.43
N GLN A 3 9.33 10.81 -14.42
CA GLN A 3 8.84 9.44 -14.20
C GLN A 3 9.88 8.51 -13.56
N SER A 4 11.17 8.69 -13.87
CA SER A 4 12.26 7.90 -13.29
C SER A 4 12.40 8.14 -11.78
N GLU A 5 12.23 9.38 -11.34
CA GLU A 5 12.33 9.77 -9.94
C GLU A 5 11.13 9.25 -9.13
N ILE A 6 9.92 9.33 -9.70
CA ILE A 6 8.71 8.74 -9.11
C ILE A 6 8.90 7.24 -8.88
N MET A 7 9.38 6.51 -9.89
CA MET A 7 9.58 5.07 -9.81
C MET A 7 10.63 4.69 -8.76
N LYS A 8 11.73 5.46 -8.68
CA LYS A 8 12.77 5.25 -7.65
C LYS A 8 12.20 5.42 -6.25
N ASN A 9 11.46 6.50 -6.00
CA ASN A 9 10.86 6.78 -4.70
C ASN A 9 9.81 5.72 -4.32
N LEU A 10 9.01 5.27 -5.29
CA LEU A 10 8.01 4.23 -5.10
C LEU A 10 8.65 2.90 -4.64
N LYS A 11 9.71 2.45 -5.33
CA LYS A 11 10.44 1.22 -4.96
C LYS A 11 11.00 1.32 -3.55
N GLN A 12 11.58 2.47 -3.20
CA GLN A 12 12.17 2.67 -1.88
C GLN A 12 11.11 2.69 -0.76
N GLU A 13 9.96 3.32 -1.01
CA GLU A 13 8.85 3.35 -0.05
C GLU A 13 8.25 1.95 0.17
N ILE A 14 8.01 1.19 -0.90
CA ILE A 14 7.47 -0.18 -0.82
C ILE A 14 8.41 -1.09 -0.04
N LYS A 15 9.72 -1.01 -0.32
CA LYS A 15 10.73 -1.78 0.42
C LYS A 15 10.72 -1.43 1.91
N SER A 16 10.75 -0.14 2.24
CA SER A 16 10.79 0.33 3.63
C SER A 16 9.52 -0.06 4.39
N SER A 17 8.36 0.05 3.73
CA SER A 17 7.07 -0.35 4.31
C SER A 17 6.98 -1.86 4.55
N TYR A 18 7.47 -2.68 3.63
CA TYR A 18 7.52 -4.13 3.82
C TYR A 18 8.44 -4.54 4.97
N GLU A 19 9.64 -3.93 5.06
CA GLU A 19 10.55 -4.16 6.20
C GLU A 19 9.95 -3.70 7.53
N GLY A 20 9.21 -2.59 7.52
CA GLY A 20 8.45 -2.11 8.68
C GLY A 20 7.36 -3.08 9.11
N PHE A 21 6.60 -3.63 8.15
CA PHE A 21 5.55 -4.61 8.43
C PHE A 21 6.11 -5.89 9.07
N LEU A 22 7.22 -6.42 8.55
CA LEU A 22 7.87 -7.60 9.14
C LEU A 22 8.28 -7.41 10.60
N LYS A 23 8.68 -6.19 10.99
CA LYS A 23 9.08 -5.87 12.37
C LYS A 23 7.90 -5.86 13.34
N LEU A 24 6.67 -5.70 12.85
CA LEU A 24 5.48 -5.77 13.69
C LEU A 24 5.18 -7.19 14.17
N GLY A 25 5.81 -8.22 13.59
CA GLY A 25 5.63 -9.61 14.02
C GLY A 25 4.20 -10.12 13.84
N ILE A 26 3.43 -9.51 12.94
CA ILE A 26 2.05 -9.91 12.66
C ILE A 26 2.06 -11.07 11.68
N HIS A 27 1.61 -12.24 12.13
CA HIS A 27 1.67 -13.49 11.36
C HIS A 27 0.33 -13.90 10.75
N ASP A 28 -0.77 -13.30 11.21
CA ASP A 28 -2.11 -13.60 10.73
C ASP A 28 -3.03 -12.37 10.83
N GLU A 29 -4.19 -12.49 10.18
CA GLU A 29 -5.22 -11.46 10.09
C GLU A 29 -5.81 -11.11 11.48
N GLN A 30 -5.98 -12.10 12.36
CA GLN A 30 -6.55 -11.84 13.68
C GLN A 30 -5.60 -10.94 14.51
N ALA A 31 -4.31 -11.28 14.54
CA ALA A 31 -3.28 -10.49 15.20
C ALA A 31 -3.21 -9.07 14.62
N PHE A 32 -3.39 -8.90 13.30
CA PHE A 32 -3.44 -7.58 12.68
C PHE A 32 -4.61 -6.73 13.20
N HIS A 33 -5.79 -7.33 13.28
CA HIS A 33 -7.03 -6.66 13.70
C HIS A 33 -7.03 -6.29 15.18
N GLU A 34 -6.34 -7.07 16.02
CA GLU A 34 -6.16 -6.80 17.44
C GLU A 34 -5.08 -5.72 17.69
N HIS A 35 -4.21 -5.45 16.70
CA HIS A 35 -3.07 -4.54 16.84
C HIS A 35 -3.30 -3.16 16.21
N LYS A 36 -3.71 -2.19 17.03
CA LYS A 36 -3.96 -0.79 16.59
C LYS A 36 -2.78 -0.15 15.86
N GLU A 37 -1.54 -0.45 16.25
CA GLU A 37 -0.36 0.10 15.58
C GLU A 37 -0.17 -0.48 14.17
N ALA A 38 -0.55 -1.75 13.94
CA ALA A 38 -0.44 -2.37 12.62
C ALA A 38 -1.42 -1.73 11.64
N ILE A 39 -2.65 -1.49 12.10
CA ILE A 39 -3.66 -0.75 11.36
C ILE A 39 -3.19 0.68 11.06
N ALA A 40 -2.64 1.39 12.05
CA ALA A 40 -2.16 2.76 11.87
C ALA A 40 -0.97 2.84 10.89
N PHE A 41 -0.02 1.92 11.00
CA PHE A 41 1.11 1.78 10.09
C PHE A 41 0.63 1.52 8.66
N SER A 42 -0.31 0.60 8.47
CA SER A 42 -0.84 0.26 7.14
C SER A 42 -1.51 1.45 6.47
N VAL A 43 -2.29 2.24 7.22
CA VAL A 43 -2.87 3.48 6.70
C VAL A 43 -1.79 4.48 6.31
N HIS A 44 -0.72 4.59 7.10
CA HIS A 44 0.40 5.47 6.77
C HIS A 44 1.09 5.03 5.47
N THR A 45 1.45 3.75 5.36
CA THR A 45 2.05 3.16 4.17
C THR A 45 1.22 3.42 2.92
N VAL A 46 -0.08 3.11 2.96
CA VAL A 46 -0.98 3.30 1.82
C VAL A 46 -1.03 4.77 1.39
N LYS A 47 -1.09 5.71 2.34
CA LYS A 47 -1.05 7.16 2.04
C LYS A 47 0.29 7.60 1.44
N ALA A 48 1.41 7.09 1.96
CA ALA A 48 2.75 7.44 1.48
C ALA A 48 2.95 6.99 0.02
N ILE A 49 2.63 5.73 -0.26
CA ILE A 49 2.68 5.16 -1.62
C ILE A 49 1.76 5.94 -2.56
N ALA A 50 0.50 6.18 -2.16
CA ALA A 50 -0.45 6.92 -2.98
C ALA A 50 0.02 8.34 -3.31
N LYS A 51 0.68 9.04 -2.37
CA LYS A 51 1.25 10.37 -2.61
C LYS A 51 2.35 10.36 -3.67
N ILE A 52 3.18 9.31 -3.69
CA ILE A 52 4.20 9.14 -4.74
C ILE A 52 3.54 8.87 -6.11
N LEU A 53 2.42 8.16 -6.13
CA LEU A 53 1.63 7.83 -7.33
C LEU A 53 0.68 8.95 -7.79
N GLU A 54 0.40 9.95 -6.94
CA GLU A 54 -0.50 11.07 -7.22
C GLU A 54 -0.25 11.74 -8.59
N PRO A 55 1.00 12.07 -8.99
CA PRO A 55 1.26 12.71 -10.28
C PRO A 55 1.07 11.80 -11.51
N ILE A 56 0.84 10.49 -11.33
CA ILE A 56 0.64 9.54 -12.45
C ILE A 56 -0.87 9.38 -12.72
N PRO A 57 -1.41 9.78 -13.88
CA PRO A 57 -2.80 9.52 -14.24
C PRO A 57 -3.16 8.03 -14.09
N ASN A 58 -4.37 7.73 -13.61
CA ASN A 58 -4.78 6.35 -13.33
C ASN A 58 -4.74 5.50 -14.61
N GLU A 59 -5.07 6.08 -15.75
CA GLU A 59 -5.04 5.42 -17.06
C GLU A 59 -3.64 4.88 -17.37
N ILE A 60 -2.58 5.57 -16.94
CA ILE A 60 -1.20 5.12 -17.12
C ILE A 60 -0.85 3.95 -16.20
N LEU A 61 -1.43 3.90 -14.99
CA LEU A 61 -1.23 2.77 -14.07
C LEU A 61 -1.89 1.51 -14.64
N TYR A 62 -3.12 1.61 -15.14
CA TYR A 62 -3.88 0.48 -15.71
C TYR A 62 -3.20 -0.20 -16.91
N PHE A 63 -2.30 0.48 -17.63
CA PHE A 63 -1.58 -0.13 -18.76
C PHE A 63 -0.53 -1.19 -18.37
N LYS A 64 -0.22 -1.39 -17.08
CA LYS A 64 0.88 -2.26 -16.60
C LYS A 64 0.46 -3.63 -16.03
N GLY A 65 -0.66 -4.20 -16.47
CA GLY A 65 -1.13 -5.52 -15.99
C GLY A 65 -1.47 -5.51 -14.50
N GLY A 66 -1.47 -6.67 -13.82
CA GLY A 66 -1.97 -6.80 -12.44
C GLY A 66 -1.36 -5.86 -11.39
N ILE A 67 -0.11 -5.41 -11.58
CA ILE A 67 0.55 -4.40 -10.71
C ILE A 67 -0.07 -3.02 -10.87
N GLY A 68 -0.44 -2.69 -12.10
CA GLY A 68 -1.11 -1.45 -12.45
C GLY A 68 -2.44 -1.28 -11.73
N ASP A 69 -3.22 -2.35 -11.70
CA ASP A 69 -4.52 -2.41 -11.02
C ASP A 69 -4.37 -2.20 -9.51
N THR A 70 -3.40 -2.89 -8.87
CA THR A 70 -3.11 -2.71 -7.44
C THR A 70 -2.68 -1.27 -7.13
N LEU A 71 -1.78 -0.68 -7.92
CA LEU A 71 -1.31 0.69 -7.68
C LEU A 71 -2.43 1.73 -7.90
N ALA A 72 -3.29 1.52 -8.89
CA ALA A 72 -4.47 2.35 -9.11
C ALA A 72 -5.46 2.25 -7.93
N ALA A 73 -5.72 1.03 -7.45
CA ALA A 73 -6.59 0.79 -6.30
C ALA A 73 -6.04 1.41 -5.01
N VAL A 74 -4.74 1.31 -4.74
CA VAL A 74 -4.08 1.97 -3.59
C VAL A 74 -4.25 3.49 -3.66
N LYS A 75 -4.04 4.07 -4.84
CA LYS A 75 -4.20 5.50 -5.07
C LYS A 75 -5.65 5.96 -4.85
N GLU A 76 -6.62 5.19 -5.31
CA GLU A 76 -8.05 5.48 -5.11
C GLU A 76 -8.49 5.28 -3.66
N TYR A 77 -8.10 4.17 -3.04
CA TYR A 77 -8.38 3.88 -1.64
C TYR A 77 -7.83 4.96 -0.71
N ALA A 78 -6.62 5.47 -0.98
CA ALA A 78 -6.05 6.56 -0.18
C ALA A 78 -6.83 7.88 -0.30
N LYS A 79 -7.38 8.18 -1.48
CA LYS A 79 -8.29 9.33 -1.69
C LYS A 79 -9.61 9.14 -0.95
N ASN A 80 -10.10 7.89 -0.94
CA ASN A 80 -11.35 7.47 -0.32
C ASN A 80 -11.15 6.93 1.10
N LEU A 81 -10.08 7.34 1.81
CA LEU A 81 -9.86 7.04 3.24
C LEU A 81 -10.91 7.77 4.10
N VAL A 82 -12.16 7.42 3.86
CA VAL A 82 -13.35 7.93 4.51
C VAL A 82 -13.60 7.04 5.72
N SER A 83 -13.51 7.69 6.88
CA SER A 83 -14.17 7.33 8.14
C SER A 83 -13.74 6.01 8.82
N LYS A 84 -12.72 6.12 9.70
CA LYS A 84 -12.41 5.26 10.87
C LYS A 84 -12.68 3.76 10.72
N PHE A 85 -11.64 3.02 10.35
CA PHE A 85 -11.35 1.62 10.72
C PHE A 85 -12.55 0.67 10.92
N GLY A 86 -13.52 0.68 10.01
CA GLY A 86 -14.48 -0.41 9.92
C GLY A 86 -13.77 -1.73 9.60
N THR A 87 -14.35 -2.85 10.01
CA THR A 87 -13.78 -4.20 9.83
C THR A 87 -13.40 -4.50 8.38
N LEU A 88 -14.28 -4.16 7.41
CA LEU A 88 -14.02 -4.36 5.98
C LEU A 88 -12.76 -3.62 5.47
N ASN A 89 -12.46 -2.45 6.02
CA ASN A 89 -11.28 -1.67 5.61
C ASN A 89 -10.01 -2.16 6.31
N ALA A 90 -10.12 -2.73 7.52
CA ALA A 90 -8.99 -3.36 8.19
C ALA A 90 -8.54 -4.65 7.44
N TYR A 91 -9.48 -5.46 6.93
CA TYR A 91 -9.14 -6.64 6.12
C TYR A 91 -8.37 -6.25 4.85
N LYS A 92 -8.83 -5.21 4.13
CA LYS A 92 -8.11 -4.69 2.96
C LYS A 92 -6.72 -4.17 3.27
N LEU A 93 -6.53 -3.57 4.44
CA LEU A 93 -5.20 -3.15 4.89
C LEU A 93 -4.32 -4.37 5.15
N TYR A 94 -4.84 -5.40 5.82
CA TYR A 94 -4.10 -6.64 6.03
C TYR A 94 -3.71 -7.31 4.70
N ASP A 95 -4.66 -7.49 3.77
CA ASP A 95 -4.41 -8.08 2.45
C ASP A 95 -3.34 -7.28 1.71
N PHE A 96 -3.46 -5.94 1.72
CA PHE A 96 -2.47 -5.11 1.09
C PHE A 96 -1.08 -5.31 1.71
N MET A 97 -0.96 -5.33 3.04
CA MET A 97 0.34 -5.49 3.70
C MET A 97 0.94 -6.90 3.53
N SER A 98 0.10 -7.94 3.51
CA SER A 98 0.53 -9.34 3.54
C SER A 98 0.64 -10.01 2.16
N ILE A 99 -0.08 -9.49 1.16
CA ILE A 99 -0.17 -10.09 -0.19
C ILE A 99 0.33 -9.11 -1.25
N ASP A 100 -0.28 -7.93 -1.34
CA ASP A 100 0.01 -7.01 -2.44
C ASP A 100 1.38 -6.32 -2.28
N LEU A 101 1.69 -5.81 -1.09
CA LEU A 101 2.94 -5.10 -0.79
C LEU A 101 4.19 -5.96 -1.04
N PRO A 102 4.28 -7.23 -0.58
CA PRO A 102 5.40 -8.09 -0.96
C PRO A 102 5.46 -8.36 -2.47
N THR A 103 4.32 -8.59 -3.11
CA THR A 103 4.25 -8.81 -4.57
C THR A 103 4.77 -7.59 -5.34
N LEU A 104 4.37 -6.39 -4.92
CA LEU A 104 4.85 -5.12 -5.47
C LEU A 104 6.36 -4.93 -5.25
N ARG A 105 6.88 -5.27 -4.05
CA ARG A 105 8.31 -5.20 -3.74
C ARG A 105 9.12 -6.06 -4.69
N ASP A 106 8.66 -7.28 -4.97
CA ASP A 106 9.41 -8.24 -5.80
C ASP A 106 9.33 -7.93 -7.27
N THR A 107 8.25 -7.28 -7.71
CA THR A 107 8.02 -7.08 -9.15
C THR A 107 8.44 -5.71 -9.67
N LEU A 108 8.42 -4.66 -8.83
CA LEU A 108 8.76 -3.30 -9.25
C LEU A 108 10.27 -3.08 -9.40
#